data_AF-A0A4Y8KME0-F1
#
_entry.id   AF-A0A4Y8KME0-F1
#
_cell.length_a   1.000
_cell.length_b   1.000
_cell.length_c   1.000
_cell.angle_alpha   90.00
_cell.angle_beta   90.00
_cell.angle_gamma   90.00
#
_symmetry.space_group_name_H-M   'P 1'
#
loop_
_entity.id
_entity.type
_entity.pdbx_description
1 polymer ?
#
loop_
_entity_poly.entity_id
_entity_poly.type
_entity_poly.pdbx_seq_one_letter_code
_entity_poly.pdbx_strand_id
1 'polypeptide(L)'
;MVKVAKSVPKGPRRPRRFSVVSNFIRRIDIETAFDRPNVVRYAGCVHDKDFETATHGHAFAEFKDGRTVDQVKDFFDKPVIVTPLVGKSGDTTSFARAVRYLTHEHQSQQALGKYHYPDTDVFVSEGFDWRTEVNALTARENNTARPNVRQIRLDVMHGRMTARDVRERHPDVYLDRGPELRRLEEDFHEYCRARLQEQHLLEAAAGLPITVLS
;
A
#
# COMPACT_ATOMS: atom_id res chain seq x y z
N MET A 1 15.07 -2.68 55.39
CA MET A 1 14.01 -3.44 54.67
C MET A 1 13.43 -2.54 53.57
N VAL A 2 13.75 -2.81 52.30
CA VAL A 2 13.17 -2.08 51.17
C VAL A 2 11.94 -2.86 50.70
N LYS A 3 10.75 -2.26 50.82
CA LYS A 3 9.52 -2.84 50.28
C LYS A 3 9.56 -2.74 48.76
N VAL A 4 9.84 -3.85 48.10
CA VAL A 4 9.65 -3.99 46.64
C VAL A 4 8.16 -3.97 46.36
N ALA A 5 7.66 -2.90 45.76
CA ALA A 5 6.28 -2.82 45.30
C ALA A 5 6.06 -3.88 44.20
N LYS A 6 5.22 -4.88 44.49
CA LYS A 6 4.78 -5.84 43.47
C LYS A 6 3.97 -5.07 42.42
N SER A 7 4.47 -5.03 41.19
CA SER A 7 3.74 -4.47 40.06
C SER A 7 2.47 -5.27 39.84
N VAL A 8 1.31 -4.62 40.00
CA VAL A 8 0.02 -5.20 39.63
C VAL A 8 0.05 -5.52 38.13
N PRO A 9 -0.33 -6.73 37.68
CA PRO A 9 -0.41 -7.05 36.26
C PRO A 9 -1.35 -6.04 35.59
N LYS A 10 -0.83 -5.23 34.66
CA LYS A 10 -1.69 -4.38 33.82
C LYS A 10 -2.56 -5.32 32.99
N GLY A 11 -3.87 -5.29 33.24
CA GLY A 11 -4.84 -5.97 32.39
C GLY A 11 -4.67 -5.59 30.91
N PRO A 12 -5.26 -6.36 29.98
CA PRO A 12 -5.10 -6.13 28.56
C PRO A 12 -5.48 -4.69 28.21
N ARG A 13 -4.55 -3.97 27.55
CA ARG A 13 -4.78 -2.59 27.12
C ARG A 13 -5.90 -2.59 26.08
N ARG A 14 -6.95 -1.82 26.34
CA ARG A 14 -8.05 -1.63 25.39
C ARG A 14 -7.54 -0.94 24.11
N PRO A 15 -8.03 -1.35 22.92
CA PRO A 15 -7.64 -0.74 21.66
C PRO A 15 -8.12 0.71 21.60
N ARG A 16 -7.33 1.55 20.91
CA ARG A 16 -7.63 2.98 20.70
C ARG A 16 -8.11 3.27 19.29
N ARG A 17 -7.99 2.33 18.37
CA ARG A 17 -8.28 2.50 16.94
C ARG A 17 -9.31 1.50 16.51
N PHE A 18 -10.27 1.92 15.70
CA PHE A 18 -11.40 1.10 15.29
C PHE A 18 -11.76 1.35 13.84
N SER A 19 -12.21 0.29 13.18
CA SER A 19 -12.94 0.30 11.93
C SER A 19 -14.43 0.24 12.23
N VAL A 20 -15.21 1.00 11.49
CA VAL A 20 -16.67 1.01 11.52
C VAL A 20 -17.17 0.86 10.09
N VAL A 21 -18.04 -0.12 9.86
CA VAL A 21 -18.64 -0.39 8.55
C VAL A 21 -20.13 -0.60 8.71
N SER A 22 -20.94 -0.01 7.83
CA SER A 22 -22.38 -0.26 7.79
C SER A 22 -23.01 0.14 6.46
N ASN A 23 -24.00 -0.63 6.02
CA ASN A 23 -24.84 -0.29 4.88
C ASN A 23 -25.77 0.91 5.16
N PHE A 24 -25.94 1.30 6.43
CA PHE A 24 -26.91 2.32 6.84
C PHE A 24 -26.30 3.68 7.14
N ILE A 25 -24.99 3.75 7.39
CA ILE A 25 -24.31 4.99 7.71
C ILE A 25 -23.84 5.69 6.44
N ARG A 26 -23.89 7.02 6.45
CA ARG A 26 -23.35 7.92 5.44
C ARG A 26 -22.44 8.94 6.14
N ARG A 27 -21.90 9.86 5.36
CA ARG A 27 -21.00 10.93 5.84
C ARG A 27 -21.52 11.61 7.11
N ILE A 28 -22.76 12.10 7.10
CA ILE A 28 -23.35 12.82 8.23
C ILE A 28 -23.42 11.98 9.50
N ASP A 29 -23.73 10.67 9.39
CA ASP A 29 -23.79 9.78 10.54
C ASP A 29 -22.40 9.57 11.15
N ILE A 30 -21.37 9.45 10.31
CA ILE A 30 -19.97 9.27 10.73
C ILE A 30 -19.44 10.54 11.37
N GLU A 31 -19.64 11.70 10.73
CA GLU A 31 -19.23 13.00 11.27
C GLU A 31 -19.91 13.27 12.62
N THR A 32 -21.23 13.03 12.71
CA THR A 32 -21.99 13.19 13.96
C THR A 32 -21.54 12.22 15.04
N ALA A 33 -21.23 10.96 14.71
CA ALA A 33 -20.74 9.97 15.66
C ALA A 33 -19.33 10.28 16.20
N PHE A 34 -18.50 10.95 15.40
CA PHE A 34 -17.10 11.24 15.75
C PHE A 34 -16.80 12.69 16.08
N ASP A 35 -17.78 13.59 16.01
CA ASP A 35 -17.72 14.91 16.63
C ASP A 35 -17.79 14.78 18.16
N ARG A 36 -16.68 14.36 18.76
CA ARG A 36 -16.55 14.12 20.21
C ARG A 36 -15.15 14.47 20.70
N PRO A 37 -15.02 15.05 21.91
CA PRO A 37 -13.73 15.51 22.43
C PRO A 37 -12.72 14.37 22.71
N ASN A 38 -13.17 13.12 22.77
CA ASN A 38 -12.32 11.94 22.95
C ASN A 38 -11.80 11.33 21.64
N VAL A 39 -12.28 11.80 20.49
CA VAL A 39 -11.75 11.44 19.17
C VAL A 39 -10.51 12.30 18.91
N VAL A 40 -9.39 11.64 18.57
CA VAL A 40 -8.15 12.32 18.17
C VAL A 40 -8.21 12.68 16.71
N ARG A 41 -8.67 11.73 15.89
CA ARG A 41 -8.84 11.87 14.45
C ARG A 41 -9.75 10.78 13.89
N TYR A 42 -10.37 11.06 12.76
CA TYR A 42 -11.08 10.05 11.99
C TYR A 42 -10.95 10.32 10.48
N ALA A 43 -11.20 9.27 9.69
CA ALA A 43 -11.42 9.35 8.25
C ALA A 43 -12.59 8.46 7.88
N GLY A 44 -13.34 8.83 6.84
CA GLY A 44 -14.42 8.01 6.30
C GLY A 44 -14.62 8.22 4.81
N CYS A 45 -15.33 7.28 4.19
CA CYS A 45 -15.74 7.31 2.79
C CYS A 45 -17.08 6.57 2.66
N VAL A 46 -17.93 7.01 1.74
CA VAL A 46 -19.15 6.27 1.36
C VAL A 46 -18.85 5.52 0.08
N HIS A 47 -18.88 4.18 0.17
CA HIS A 47 -18.67 3.31 -0.97
C HIS A 47 -20.01 3.03 -1.64
N ASP A 48 -20.20 3.55 -2.84
CA ASP A 48 -21.42 3.42 -3.65
C ASP A 48 -21.19 2.74 -5.02
N LYS A 49 -19.94 2.44 -5.37
CA LYS A 49 -19.50 1.88 -6.66
C LYS A 49 -18.82 0.51 -6.52
N ASP A 50 -18.84 -0.08 -5.33
CA ASP A 50 -18.27 -1.41 -5.09
C ASP A 50 -19.14 -2.48 -5.77
N PHE A 51 -18.51 -3.32 -6.58
CA PHE A 51 -19.20 -4.34 -7.37
C PHE A 51 -20.04 -5.29 -6.49
N GLU A 52 -21.30 -5.50 -6.87
CA GLU A 52 -22.26 -6.38 -6.18
C GLU A 52 -22.51 -6.10 -4.69
N THR A 53 -22.16 -4.90 -4.20
CA THR A 53 -22.43 -4.51 -2.81
C THR A 53 -23.35 -3.31 -2.72
N ALA A 54 -24.22 -3.30 -1.71
CA ALA A 54 -25.05 -2.14 -1.41
C ALA A 54 -24.19 -0.97 -0.94
N THR A 55 -24.67 0.27 -1.16
CA THR A 55 -24.00 1.47 -0.66
C THR A 55 -23.77 1.37 0.85
N HIS A 56 -22.52 1.58 1.27
CA HIS A 56 -22.11 1.42 2.66
C HIS A 56 -21.05 2.44 3.05
N GLY A 57 -21.05 2.86 4.31
CA GLY A 57 -20.02 3.74 4.86
C GLY A 57 -18.91 2.95 5.52
N HIS A 58 -17.67 3.36 5.26
CA HIS A 58 -16.49 2.96 6.02
C HIS A 58 -15.99 4.16 6.82
N ALA A 59 -15.58 3.91 8.06
CA ALA A 59 -14.91 4.90 8.87
C ALA A 59 -13.84 4.29 9.77
N PHE A 60 -12.79 5.06 10.01
CA PHE A 60 -11.69 4.69 10.89
C PHE A 60 -11.48 5.83 11.90
N ALA A 61 -11.45 5.49 13.19
CA ALA A 61 -11.29 6.47 14.25
C ALA A 61 -10.18 6.07 15.22
N GLU A 62 -9.46 7.07 15.72
CA GLU A 62 -8.48 6.95 16.81
C GLU A 62 -8.95 7.78 18.02
N PHE A 63 -8.93 7.16 19.20
CA PHE A 63 -9.39 7.75 20.46
C PHE A 63 -8.23 8.10 21.39
N LYS A 64 -8.45 9.09 22.28
CA LYS A 64 -7.48 9.48 23.33
C LYS A 64 -7.19 8.31 24.27
N ASP A 65 -8.24 7.62 24.70
CA ASP A 65 -8.19 6.46 25.60
C ASP A 65 -8.74 5.20 24.93
N GLY A 66 -8.33 4.03 25.45
CA GLY A 66 -8.80 2.75 24.94
C GLY A 66 -10.30 2.54 25.18
N ARG A 67 -11.01 2.03 24.16
CA ARG A 67 -12.45 1.80 24.18
C ARG A 67 -12.78 0.32 24.02
N THR A 68 -14.02 -0.06 24.33
CA THR A 68 -14.58 -1.37 23.92
C THR A 68 -15.30 -1.22 22.58
N VAL A 69 -15.59 -2.34 21.93
CA VAL A 69 -16.40 -2.38 20.70
C VAL A 69 -17.78 -1.76 20.94
N ASP A 70 -18.44 -2.12 22.04
CA ASP A 70 -19.80 -1.65 22.35
C ASP A 70 -19.82 -0.14 22.61
N GLN A 71 -18.83 0.40 23.32
CA GLN A 71 -18.72 1.84 23.52
C GLN A 71 -18.63 2.64 22.22
N VAL A 72 -18.01 2.06 21.18
CA VAL A 72 -17.91 2.72 19.87
C VAL A 72 -19.18 2.50 19.04
N LYS A 73 -19.85 1.35 19.17
CA LYS A 73 -21.18 1.11 18.57
C LYS A 73 -22.21 2.10 19.07
N ASP A 74 -22.20 2.41 20.37
CA ASP A 74 -23.12 3.35 21.02
C ASP A 74 -23.00 4.79 20.50
N PHE A 75 -21.99 5.10 19.67
CA PHE A 75 -21.88 6.42 19.03
C PHE A 75 -22.77 6.57 17.81
N PHE A 76 -23.36 5.48 17.31
CA PHE A 76 -24.17 5.44 16.11
C PHE A 76 -25.62 5.07 16.45
N ASP A 77 -26.56 5.84 15.92
CA ASP A 77 -28.00 5.54 16.02
C ASP A 77 -28.45 4.42 15.06
N LYS A 78 -27.52 3.94 14.22
CA LYS A 78 -27.75 2.94 13.18
C LYS A 78 -26.93 1.69 13.44
N PRO A 79 -27.37 0.51 12.98
CA PRO A 79 -26.60 -0.72 13.11
C PRO A 79 -25.23 -0.58 12.45
N VAL A 80 -24.16 -0.87 13.20
CA VAL A 80 -22.78 -0.81 12.72
C VAL A 80 -21.98 -2.04 13.12
N ILE A 81 -21.08 -2.46 12.25
CA ILE A 81 -20.03 -3.43 12.56
C ILE A 81 -18.81 -2.62 12.99
N VAL A 82 -18.34 -2.88 14.21
CA VAL A 82 -17.16 -2.22 14.78
C VAL A 82 -16.09 -3.26 15.03
N THR A 83 -14.89 -3.03 14.51
CA THR A 83 -13.74 -3.93 14.67
C THR A 83 -12.52 -3.17 15.16
N PRO A 84 -11.85 -3.60 16.25
CA PRO A 84 -10.59 -3.01 16.68
C PRO A 84 -9.51 -3.09 15.59
N LEU A 85 -8.82 -1.99 15.33
CA LEU A 85 -7.61 -1.97 14.51
C LEU A 85 -6.41 -2.28 15.42
N VAL A 86 -6.13 -3.57 15.57
CA VAL A 86 -4.99 -4.05 16.36
C VAL A 86 -3.82 -4.32 15.41
N GLY A 87 -2.90 -3.36 15.34
CA GLY A 87 -1.58 -3.61 14.76
C GLY A 87 -0.73 -4.48 15.69
N LYS A 88 0.42 -4.97 15.18
CA LYS A 88 1.44 -5.59 16.04
C LYS A 88 1.93 -4.57 17.08
N SER A 89 2.50 -5.02 18.20
CA SER A 89 3.11 -4.10 19.17
C SER A 89 4.12 -3.17 18.49
N GLY A 90 3.94 -1.85 18.65
CA GLY A 90 4.77 -0.85 17.97
C GLY A 90 4.33 -0.49 16.53
N ASP A 91 3.21 -1.01 16.04
CA ASP A 91 2.70 -0.71 14.70
C ASP A 91 2.09 0.71 14.63
N THR A 92 2.89 1.63 14.08
CA THR A 92 2.50 3.01 13.82
C THR A 92 1.72 3.18 12.51
N THR A 93 1.66 2.16 11.64
CA THR A 93 1.14 2.29 10.28
C THR A 93 -0.21 1.62 10.04
N SER A 94 -0.71 0.84 11.00
CA SER A 94 -2.07 0.26 10.97
C SER A 94 -3.17 1.26 10.60
N PHE A 95 -3.12 2.48 11.16
CA PHE A 95 -4.11 3.51 10.88
C PHE A 95 -4.02 4.01 9.43
N ALA A 96 -2.83 4.36 8.96
CA ALA A 96 -2.61 4.78 7.58
C ALA A 96 -3.04 3.70 6.56
N ARG A 97 -2.79 2.41 6.85
CA ARG A 97 -3.27 1.31 5.99
C ARG A 97 -4.79 1.25 5.94
N ALA A 98 -5.44 1.44 7.08
CA ALA A 98 -6.90 1.48 7.16
C ALA A 98 -7.44 2.67 6.37
N VAL A 99 -6.86 3.87 6.53
CA VAL A 99 -7.30 5.04 5.76
C VAL A 99 -7.06 4.88 4.25
N ARG A 100 -5.91 4.32 3.83
CA ARG A 100 -5.66 3.97 2.42
C ARG A 100 -6.71 3.01 1.84
N TYR A 101 -7.31 2.17 2.66
CA TYR A 101 -8.35 1.25 2.21
C TYR A 101 -9.61 1.98 1.71
N LEU A 102 -9.91 3.18 2.22
CA LEU A 102 -11.08 3.97 1.81
C LEU A 102 -11.12 4.31 0.32
N THR A 103 -9.97 4.43 -0.34
CA THR A 103 -9.92 4.69 -1.79
C THR A 103 -9.77 3.42 -2.61
N HIS A 104 -9.45 2.29 -1.99
CA HIS A 104 -9.00 1.08 -2.67
C HIS A 104 -7.78 1.29 -3.61
N GLU A 105 -6.96 2.32 -3.40
CA GLU A 105 -5.83 2.63 -4.29
C GLU A 105 -4.71 1.58 -4.27
N HIS A 106 -4.62 0.78 -3.20
CA HIS A 106 -3.57 -0.21 -3.06
C HIS A 106 -3.71 -1.34 -4.08
N GLN A 107 -2.59 -1.81 -4.65
CA GLN A 107 -2.56 -2.85 -5.69
C GLN A 107 -3.35 -4.12 -5.31
N SER A 108 -3.35 -4.53 -4.04
CA SER A 108 -4.12 -5.71 -3.61
C SER A 108 -5.64 -5.51 -3.72
N GLN A 109 -6.15 -4.29 -3.61
CA GLN A 109 -7.57 -4.00 -3.79
C GLN A 109 -7.91 -3.88 -5.28
N GLN A 110 -7.02 -3.26 -6.05
CA GLN A 110 -7.15 -3.18 -7.51
C GLN A 110 -7.12 -4.57 -8.16
N ALA A 111 -6.27 -5.49 -7.68
CA ALA A 111 -6.24 -6.88 -8.12
C ALA A 111 -7.54 -7.65 -7.85
N LEU A 112 -8.35 -7.21 -6.88
CA LEU A 112 -9.68 -7.75 -6.59
C LEU A 112 -10.78 -7.11 -7.46
N GLY A 113 -10.43 -6.22 -8.40
CA GLY A 113 -11.38 -5.53 -9.27
C GLY A 113 -12.21 -4.46 -8.55
N LYS A 114 -11.78 -3.99 -7.38
CA LYS A 114 -12.52 -2.96 -6.62
C LYS A 114 -12.41 -1.59 -7.26
N TYR A 115 -13.50 -0.82 -7.18
CA TYR A 115 -13.53 0.56 -7.66
C TYR A 115 -12.55 1.43 -6.86
N HIS A 116 -11.73 2.22 -7.57
CA HIS A 116 -10.83 3.22 -6.98
C HIS A 116 -11.59 4.53 -6.75
N TYR A 117 -11.87 4.86 -5.49
CA TYR A 117 -12.52 6.13 -5.15
C TYR A 117 -11.53 7.30 -5.21
N PRO A 118 -11.94 8.46 -5.74
CA PRO A 118 -11.12 9.66 -5.73
C PRO A 118 -10.91 10.17 -4.30
N ASP A 119 -9.79 10.87 -4.09
CA ASP A 119 -9.41 11.45 -2.81
C ASP A 119 -10.48 12.39 -2.22
N THR A 120 -11.26 13.04 -3.09
CA THR A 120 -12.35 13.95 -2.72
C THR A 120 -13.50 13.27 -1.99
N ASP A 121 -13.65 11.95 -2.13
CA ASP A 121 -14.71 11.19 -1.48
C ASP A 121 -14.35 10.84 -0.02
N VAL A 122 -13.07 10.99 0.34
CA VAL A 122 -12.59 10.82 1.72
C VAL A 122 -12.77 12.11 2.50
N PHE A 123 -13.51 12.01 3.61
CA PHE A 123 -13.69 13.09 4.57
C PHE A 123 -13.00 12.74 5.89
N VAL A 124 -12.45 13.75 6.57
CA VAL A 124 -11.59 13.58 7.74
C VAL A 124 -11.92 14.60 8.82
N SER A 125 -11.51 14.29 10.06
CA SER A 125 -11.50 15.26 11.15
C SER A 125 -10.59 16.45 10.82
N GLU A 126 -10.91 17.62 11.37
CA GLU A 126 -10.12 18.84 11.23
C GLU A 126 -8.64 18.64 11.57
N GLY A 127 -7.75 19.21 10.75
CA GLY A 127 -6.30 19.14 10.94
C GLY A 127 -5.65 17.80 10.61
N PHE A 128 -6.40 16.78 10.21
CA PHE A 128 -5.83 15.50 9.82
C PHE A 128 -5.49 15.43 8.32
N ASP A 129 -4.20 15.58 7.99
CA ASP A 129 -3.70 15.34 6.63
C ASP A 129 -3.42 13.85 6.41
N TRP A 130 -4.47 13.13 6.01
CA TRP A 130 -4.39 11.70 5.80
C TRP A 130 -3.57 11.32 4.56
N ARG A 131 -3.54 12.17 3.53
CA ARG A 131 -2.87 11.86 2.26
C ARG A 131 -1.36 11.83 2.44
N THR A 132 -0.80 12.76 3.23
CA THR A 132 0.61 12.73 3.60
C THR A 132 0.99 11.45 4.34
N GLU A 133 0.15 10.95 5.26
CA GLU A 133 0.42 9.69 5.97
C GLU A 133 0.36 8.46 5.06
N VAL A 134 -0.60 8.42 4.13
CA VAL A 134 -0.72 7.34 3.15
C VAL A 134 0.45 7.35 2.15
N ASN A 135 0.90 8.52 1.70
CA ASN A 135 2.08 8.65 0.86
C ASN A 135 3.36 8.19 1.59
N ALA A 136 3.52 8.58 2.85
CA ALA A 136 4.64 8.13 3.68
C ALA A 136 4.63 6.61 3.89
N LEU A 137 3.44 6.01 4.10
CA LEU A 137 3.26 4.57 4.16
C LEU A 137 3.71 3.91 2.86
N THR A 138 3.23 4.38 1.71
CA THR A 138 3.57 3.82 0.39
C THR A 138 5.07 3.94 0.12
N ALA A 139 5.69 5.08 0.44
CA ALA A 139 7.14 5.24 0.33
C ALA A 139 7.90 4.25 1.24
N ARG A 140 7.43 4.04 2.47
CA ARG A 140 8.02 3.05 3.39
C ARG A 140 7.86 1.62 2.87
N GLU A 141 6.70 1.26 2.35
CA GLU A 141 6.43 -0.07 1.78
C GLU A 141 7.29 -0.31 0.55
N ASN A 142 7.48 0.69 -0.31
CA ASN A 142 8.41 0.61 -1.44
C ASN A 142 9.87 0.46 -1.01
N ASN A 143 10.27 1.15 0.06
CA ASN A 143 11.64 1.06 0.60
C ASN A 143 11.91 -0.24 1.40
N THR A 144 10.86 -0.91 1.89
CA THR A 144 10.97 -2.16 2.67
C THR A 144 10.62 -3.40 1.89
N ALA A 145 10.01 -3.25 0.70
CA ALA A 145 9.83 -4.33 -0.23
C ALA A 145 11.20 -4.90 -0.60
N ARG A 146 11.45 -6.15 -0.23
CA ARG A 146 12.66 -6.83 -0.69
C ARG A 146 12.63 -6.84 -2.22
N PRO A 147 13.70 -6.43 -2.89
CA PRO A 147 13.76 -6.48 -4.34
C PRO A 147 13.43 -7.90 -4.80
N ASN A 148 12.49 -8.02 -5.73
CA ASN A 148 12.15 -9.31 -6.33
C ASN A 148 13.31 -9.71 -7.24
N VAL A 149 14.28 -10.44 -6.69
CA VAL A 149 15.50 -10.85 -7.40
C VAL A 149 15.19 -11.58 -8.70
N ARG A 150 14.11 -12.38 -8.73
CA ARG A 150 13.69 -13.07 -9.97
C ARG A 150 13.26 -12.06 -11.04
N GLN A 151 12.48 -11.05 -10.67
CA GLN A 151 12.04 -10.02 -11.61
C GLN A 151 13.23 -9.19 -12.12
N ILE A 152 14.15 -8.79 -11.24
CA ILE A 152 15.37 -8.06 -11.61
C ILE A 152 16.20 -8.85 -12.63
N ARG A 153 16.38 -10.16 -12.43
CA ARG A 153 17.09 -11.02 -13.38
C ARG A 153 16.39 -11.06 -14.74
N LEU A 154 15.06 -11.17 -14.76
CA LEU A 154 14.28 -11.14 -16.00
C LEU A 154 14.40 -9.78 -16.70
N ASP A 155 14.38 -8.68 -15.95
CA ASP A 155 14.51 -7.34 -16.52
C ASP A 155 15.90 -7.12 -17.14
N VAL A 156 16.96 -7.64 -16.52
CA VAL A 156 18.31 -7.62 -17.09
C VAL A 156 18.42 -8.52 -18.33
N MET A 157 17.91 -9.76 -18.25
CA MET A 157 17.89 -10.71 -19.37
C MET A 157 17.14 -10.18 -20.60
N HIS A 158 16.19 -9.27 -20.40
CA HIS A 158 15.40 -8.65 -21.47
C HIS A 158 15.83 -7.21 -21.79
N GLY A 159 16.95 -6.74 -21.25
CA GLY A 159 17.49 -5.40 -21.54
C GLY A 159 16.67 -4.22 -21.00
N ARG A 160 15.71 -4.47 -20.09
CA ARG A 160 14.94 -3.42 -19.41
C ARG A 160 15.73 -2.76 -18.28
N MET A 161 16.77 -3.43 -17.79
CA MET A 161 17.73 -2.91 -16.81
C MET A 161 19.14 -3.38 -17.17
N THR A 162 20.14 -2.56 -16.88
CA THR A 162 21.55 -2.98 -16.94
C THR A 162 22.02 -3.48 -15.57
N ALA A 163 23.13 -4.22 -15.51
CA ALA A 163 23.77 -4.55 -14.24
C ALA A 163 24.19 -3.29 -13.47
N ARG A 164 24.49 -2.18 -14.19
CA ARG A 164 24.73 -0.87 -13.59
C ARG A 164 23.48 -0.30 -12.90
N ASP A 165 22.31 -0.36 -13.55
CA ASP A 165 21.05 0.07 -12.93
C ASP A 165 20.77 -0.70 -11.64
N VAL A 166 21.03 -2.02 -11.64
CA VAL A 166 20.86 -2.84 -10.44
C VAL A 166 21.84 -2.41 -9.34
N ARG A 167 23.10 -2.10 -9.67
CA ARG A 167 24.06 -1.58 -8.68
C ARG A 167 23.60 -0.29 -8.02
N GLU A 168 23.01 0.62 -8.79
CA GLU A 168 22.58 1.93 -8.31
C GLU A 168 21.26 1.86 -7.51
N ARG A 169 20.33 0.98 -7.92
CA ARG A 169 18.97 0.90 -7.33
C ARG A 169 18.81 -0.20 -6.29
N HIS A 170 19.59 -1.28 -6.38
CA HIS A 170 19.54 -2.47 -5.52
C HIS A 170 20.97 -2.97 -5.19
N PRO A 171 21.78 -2.17 -4.46
CA PRO A 171 23.19 -2.48 -4.22
C PRO A 171 23.41 -3.80 -3.48
N ASP A 172 22.48 -4.19 -2.60
CA ASP A 172 22.48 -5.47 -1.90
C ASP A 172 22.34 -6.66 -2.87
N VAL A 173 21.42 -6.57 -3.83
CA VAL A 173 21.26 -7.59 -4.88
C VAL A 173 22.49 -7.65 -5.78
N TYR A 174 23.07 -6.50 -6.11
CA TYR A 174 24.29 -6.44 -6.92
C TYR A 174 25.50 -7.05 -6.21
N LEU A 175 25.65 -6.83 -4.90
CA LEU A 175 26.74 -7.44 -4.14
C LEU A 175 26.64 -8.97 -4.11
N ASP A 176 25.42 -9.52 -4.01
CA ASP A 176 25.19 -10.98 -4.03
C ASP A 176 25.33 -11.57 -5.45
N ARG A 177 24.88 -10.84 -6.49
CA ARG A 177 24.66 -11.42 -7.84
C ARG A 177 25.28 -10.67 -9.00
N GLY A 178 26.17 -9.73 -8.74
CA GLY A 178 26.79 -8.88 -9.76
C GLY A 178 27.38 -9.65 -10.96
N PRO A 179 28.13 -10.75 -10.78
CA PRO A 179 28.64 -11.55 -11.89
C PRO A 179 27.55 -12.18 -12.76
N GLU A 180 26.48 -12.69 -12.14
CA GLU A 180 25.34 -13.28 -12.84
C GLU A 180 24.61 -12.23 -13.68
N LEU A 181 24.35 -11.05 -13.09
CA LEU A 181 23.64 -9.97 -13.77
C LEU A 181 24.42 -9.44 -14.99
N ARG A 182 25.75 -9.31 -14.89
CA ARG A 182 26.58 -8.92 -16.05
C ARG A 182 26.52 -9.95 -17.17
N ARG A 183 26.51 -11.24 -16.83
CA ARG A 183 26.38 -12.32 -17.81
C ARG A 183 25.02 -12.27 -18.53
N LEU A 184 23.93 -12.07 -17.80
CA LEU A 184 22.60 -11.91 -18.40
C LEU A 184 22.52 -10.70 -19.35
N GLU A 185 23.17 -9.60 -18.99
CA GLU A 185 23.27 -8.41 -19.84
C GLU A 185 24.13 -8.68 -21.11
N GLU A 186 25.25 -9.39 -20.97
CA GLU A 186 26.08 -9.84 -22.09
C GLU A 186 25.30 -10.76 -23.04
N ASP A 187 24.58 -11.75 -22.49
CA ASP A 187 23.74 -12.68 -23.24
C ASP A 187 22.64 -11.91 -24.02
N PHE A 188 22.01 -10.91 -23.41
CA PHE A 188 21.04 -10.05 -24.09
C PHE A 188 21.66 -9.26 -25.25
N HIS A 189 22.83 -8.67 -25.04
CA HIS A 189 23.55 -7.96 -26.10
C HIS A 189 23.96 -8.89 -27.24
N GLU A 190 24.37 -10.12 -26.94
CA GLU A 190 24.67 -11.13 -27.96
C GLU A 190 23.43 -11.50 -28.77
N TYR A 191 22.30 -11.75 -28.09
CA TYR A 191 21.03 -11.99 -28.74
C TYR A 191 20.62 -10.85 -29.69
N CYS A 192 20.74 -9.60 -29.24
CA CYS A 192 20.46 -8.43 -30.07
C CYS A 192 21.37 -8.34 -31.30
N ARG A 193 22.68 -8.59 -31.13
CA ARG A 193 23.64 -8.60 -32.25
C ARG A 193 23.30 -9.68 -33.28
N ALA A 194 23.00 -10.89 -32.84
CA ALA A 194 22.64 -12.00 -33.71
C ALA A 194 21.36 -11.69 -34.50
N ARG A 195 20.34 -11.12 -33.84
CA ARG A 195 19.07 -10.74 -34.48
C ARG A 195 19.24 -9.64 -35.52
N LEU A 196 20.08 -8.64 -35.25
CA LEU A 196 20.41 -7.58 -36.22
C LEU A 196 21.14 -8.15 -37.44
N GLN A 197 22.09 -9.07 -37.24
CA GLN A 197 22.78 -9.74 -38.34
C GLN A 197 21.82 -10.55 -39.21
N GLU A 198 20.90 -11.30 -38.59
CA GLU A 198 19.85 -12.03 -39.31
C GLU A 198 18.96 -11.10 -40.14
N GLN A 199 18.54 -9.97 -39.56
CA GLN A 199 17.75 -8.96 -40.27
C GLN A 199 18.51 -8.38 -41.47
N HIS A 200 19.78 -8.01 -41.31
CA HIS A 200 20.60 -7.51 -42.42
C HIS A 200 20.78 -8.55 -43.53
N LEU A 201 20.94 -9.83 -43.20
CA LEU A 201 21.03 -10.91 -44.19
C LEU A 201 19.73 -11.07 -44.97
N LEU A 202 18.57 -10.98 -44.29
CA LEU A 202 17.26 -11.04 -44.92
C LEU A 202 17.00 -9.83 -45.83
N GLU A 203 17.36 -8.62 -45.41
CA GLU A 203 17.24 -7.40 -46.21
C GLU A 203 18.13 -7.42 -47.46
N ALA A 204 19.37 -7.90 -47.31
CA ALA A 204 20.29 -8.09 -48.43
C ALA A 204 19.80 -9.14 -49.43
N ALA A 205 19.21 -10.25 -48.94
CA ALA A 205 18.60 -11.28 -49.78
C ALA A 205 17.33 -10.80 -50.50
N ALA A 206 16.60 -9.84 -49.92
CA ALA A 206 15.42 -9.23 -50.50
C ALA A 206 15.73 -8.09 -51.50
N GLY A 207 16.99 -7.73 -51.71
CA GLY A 207 17.41 -6.67 -52.64
C GLY A 207 17.06 -5.25 -52.19
N LEU A 208 16.78 -5.05 -50.89
CA LEU A 208 16.52 -3.73 -50.32
C LEU A 208 17.85 -3.03 -49.98
N PRO A 209 18.01 -1.73 -50.27
CA PRO A 209 19.26 -1.03 -49.99
C PRO A 209 19.50 -0.94 -48.47
N ILE A 210 20.66 -1.43 -48.03
CA ILE A 210 21.13 -1.35 -46.63
C ILE A 210 21.25 0.14 -46.27
N THR A 211 20.35 0.62 -45.43
CA THR A 211 20.43 1.98 -44.89
C THR A 211 21.31 1.94 -43.66
N VAL A 212 22.58 2.32 -43.81
CA VAL A 212 23.47 2.51 -42.66
C VAL A 212 23.05 3.81 -41.98
N LEU A 213 22.35 3.71 -40.85
CA LEU A 213 22.07 4.86 -39.99
C LEU A 213 23.36 5.22 -39.23
N SER A 214 23.90 6.39 -39.58
CA SER A 214 25.02 7.08 -38.91
C SER A 214 24.61 7.66 -37.57
#